data_AF-A0A067R8E5-F1
#
_entry.id   AF-A0A067R8E5-F1
#
_cell.length_a   1.000
_cell.length_b   1.000
_cell.length_c   1.000
_cell.angle_alpha   90.00
_cell.angle_beta   90.00
_cell.angle_gamma   90.00
#
_symmetry.space_group_name_H-M   'P 1'
#
loop_
_entity.id
_entity.type
_entity.pdbx_description
1 polymer ?
#
loop_
_entity_poly.entity_id
_entity_poly.type
_entity_poly.pdbx_seq_one_letter_code
_entity_poly.pdbx_strand_id
1 'polypeptide(L)'
;MYHVFQHPYPMTILYDPARKKEPSPQYVTERETCLKYFERWSEQDQVEFVEHLLSRMCHYQHGHINSYLKPMLQRDFISLLPKKGLDHVAESILSYLDADSLCASELVCKEWYRVISEGMLWKKLIERKVRTDSLWRGLAERRGWIQYLFKPKPGESHPNHSFYRTLFPKIIQDIDSIENNWRMGRHVLQRINCRSENSKGVYCLQYDDQKIVSGLRDNTIKIWDRNTLQCTKVLTGHTGSVLCLQYDDKVIISGSSDSTVRVWDVGSGEMVNTLIHHCEAVLHLRFNNGMMVTCSKDRSIAVWDMTSQTEITLRRVLVGHRAAVNVVDFDEKYIVSASGDRTIKVWNTSTCEFVRTLNGHKRGIACLQYRDRLVVSGSSDNTIRLWDIECGACLRVLEGHEELVRCIRFDSKRIVSGAYDGKIKVWDLIAALDPRAPASTLCLRTLVEHTGRVFRLQFDEFQIVSSSHDDTILIWDFLNCTPPEGTPQQQQNMQQLSARSPTPFE
;
A
#
# COMPACT_ATOMS: atom_id res chain seq x y z
N MET A 1 84.42 -35.79 -15.05
CA MET A 1 84.81 -34.41 -15.38
C MET A 1 83.75 -33.49 -14.77
N TYR A 2 83.90 -33.12 -13.50
CA TYR A 2 84.53 -31.89 -13.00
C TYR A 2 83.74 -30.59 -13.31
N HIS A 3 83.02 -30.14 -12.26
CA HIS A 3 82.95 -28.79 -11.68
C HIS A 3 82.73 -27.51 -12.52
N VAL A 4 81.63 -26.81 -12.13
CA VAL A 4 81.53 -25.39 -11.69
C VAL A 4 81.63 -24.28 -12.76
N PHE A 5 80.57 -23.47 -12.89
CA PHE A 5 80.57 -22.08 -12.41
C PHE A 5 79.14 -21.49 -12.34
N GLN A 6 78.83 -20.93 -11.18
CA GLN A 6 77.73 -20.04 -10.88
C GLN A 6 77.90 -18.72 -11.65
N HIS A 7 76.83 -18.20 -12.23
CA HIS A 7 76.62 -16.75 -12.35
C HIS A 7 75.15 -16.41 -12.09
N PRO A 8 74.86 -15.44 -11.20
CA PRO A 8 73.49 -15.05 -10.87
C PRO A 8 72.89 -14.20 -11.99
N TYR A 9 71.63 -14.46 -12.31
CA TYR A 9 70.79 -13.58 -13.11
C TYR A 9 70.79 -12.16 -12.49
N PRO A 10 70.98 -11.09 -13.26
CA PRO A 10 70.74 -9.75 -12.76
C PRO A 10 69.24 -9.61 -12.49
N MET A 11 68.91 -9.45 -11.21
CA MET A 11 67.63 -8.98 -10.70
C MET A 11 67.10 -7.84 -11.55
N THR A 12 65.90 -8.04 -12.09
CA THR A 12 65.01 -7.01 -12.61
C THR A 12 65.05 -5.81 -11.67
N ILE A 13 65.59 -4.68 -12.16
CA ILE A 13 65.64 -3.45 -11.37
C ILE A 13 64.20 -3.02 -11.12
N LEU A 14 63.81 -3.23 -9.86
CA LEU A 14 62.58 -2.72 -9.27
C LEU A 14 62.54 -1.20 -9.44
N TYR A 15 61.39 -0.75 -9.91
CA TYR A 15 61.02 0.64 -10.13
C TYR A 15 61.28 1.46 -8.86
N ASP A 16 62.28 2.35 -8.90
CA ASP A 16 62.57 3.31 -7.82
C ASP A 16 61.63 4.52 -7.96
N PRO A 17 60.66 4.73 -7.04
CA PRO A 17 59.65 5.80 -7.16
C PRO A 17 60.23 7.20 -6.95
N ALA A 18 61.51 7.32 -6.55
CA ALA A 18 62.14 8.58 -6.15
C ALA A 18 62.89 9.31 -7.29
N ARG A 19 62.96 8.75 -8.50
CA ARG A 19 63.55 9.44 -9.67
C ARG A 19 62.48 9.94 -10.64
N LYS A 20 61.78 11.02 -10.29
CA LYS A 20 61.22 11.89 -11.33
C LYS A 20 62.39 12.61 -12.01
N LYS A 21 62.91 12.04 -13.11
CA LYS A 21 63.82 12.78 -13.99
C LYS A 21 63.12 14.06 -14.41
N GLU A 22 63.74 15.21 -14.12
CA GLU A 22 63.24 16.48 -14.64
C GLU A 22 63.20 16.41 -16.17
N PRO A 23 62.10 16.86 -16.80
CA PRO A 23 61.97 16.83 -18.24
C PRO A 23 63.08 17.65 -18.89
N SER A 24 63.61 17.21 -20.03
CA SER A 24 64.68 17.93 -20.72
C SER A 24 64.22 19.35 -21.11
N PRO A 25 65.13 20.35 -21.11
CA PRO A 25 64.77 21.73 -21.47
C PRO A 25 64.14 21.85 -22.87
N GLN A 26 64.59 21.01 -23.81
CA GLN A 26 64.03 20.90 -25.17
C GLN A 26 62.59 20.38 -25.16
N TYR A 27 62.30 19.34 -24.37
CA TYR A 27 60.93 18.83 -24.24
C TYR A 27 59.98 19.88 -23.67
N VAL A 28 60.42 20.70 -22.71
CA VAL A 28 59.58 21.74 -22.11
C VAL A 28 59.22 22.82 -23.13
N THR A 29 60.18 23.25 -23.95
CA THR A 29 59.95 24.25 -25.02
C THR A 29 59.09 23.68 -26.15
N GLU A 30 59.36 22.46 -26.61
CA GLU A 30 58.55 21.79 -27.64
C GLU A 30 57.12 21.52 -27.15
N ARG A 31 56.95 21.10 -25.90
CA ARG A 31 55.64 20.88 -25.27
C ARG A 31 54.82 22.17 -25.23
N GLU A 32 55.41 23.28 -24.80
CA GLU A 32 54.70 24.58 -24.76
C GLU A 32 54.30 25.06 -26.17
N THR A 33 55.14 24.79 -27.16
CA THR A 33 54.83 25.12 -28.55
C THR A 33 53.70 24.25 -29.08
N CYS A 34 53.74 22.95 -28.79
CA CYS A 34 52.69 22.00 -29.17
C CYS A 34 51.35 22.32 -28.52
N LEU A 35 51.33 22.74 -27.24
CA LEU A 35 50.12 23.17 -26.55
C LEU A 35 49.49 24.41 -27.19
N LYS A 36 50.31 25.40 -27.60
CA LYS A 36 49.82 26.60 -28.32
C LYS A 36 49.23 26.28 -29.70
N TYR A 37 49.73 25.25 -30.38
CA TYR A 37 49.15 24.78 -31.63
C TYR A 37 47.86 23.99 -31.39
N PHE A 38 47.86 23.14 -30.36
CA PHE A 38 46.69 22.36 -29.96
C PHE A 38 45.48 23.26 -29.64
N GLU A 39 45.69 24.35 -28.89
CA GLU A 39 44.62 25.33 -28.57
C GLU A 39 44.06 26.09 -29.78
N ARG A 40 44.78 26.13 -30.91
CA ARG A 40 44.33 26.80 -32.14
C ARG A 40 43.56 25.89 -33.09
N TRP A 41 43.60 24.58 -32.88
CA TRP A 41 42.93 23.58 -33.71
C TRP A 41 41.44 23.48 -33.40
N SER A 42 40.67 22.98 -34.36
CA SER A 42 39.24 22.70 -34.15
C SER A 42 39.06 21.51 -33.19
N GLU A 43 37.90 21.38 -32.54
CA GLU A 43 37.61 20.26 -31.64
C GLU A 43 37.82 18.90 -32.33
N GLN A 44 37.54 18.81 -33.63
CA GLN A 44 37.66 17.59 -34.42
C GLN A 44 39.13 17.21 -34.67
N ASP A 45 39.95 18.20 -35.04
CA ASP A 45 41.40 18.01 -35.27
C ASP A 45 42.13 17.67 -33.96
N GLN A 46 41.69 18.24 -32.83
CA GLN A 46 42.24 17.91 -31.50
C GLN A 46 41.99 16.45 -31.13
N VAL A 47 40.79 15.93 -31.42
CA VAL A 47 40.43 14.53 -31.13
C VAL A 47 41.22 13.59 -32.04
N GLU A 48 41.27 13.83 -33.35
CA GLU A 48 42.05 13.00 -34.29
C GLU A 48 43.53 12.94 -33.92
N PHE A 49 44.11 14.07 -33.49
CA PHE A 49 45.49 14.12 -33.04
C PHE A 49 45.73 13.27 -31.79
N VAL A 50 44.82 13.33 -30.80
CA VAL A 50 44.91 12.52 -29.58
C VAL A 50 44.71 11.03 -29.88
N GLU A 51 43.80 10.67 -30.78
CA GLU A 51 43.60 9.29 -31.23
C GLU A 51 44.85 8.73 -31.92
N HIS A 52 45.47 9.52 -32.80
CA HIS A 52 46.71 9.13 -33.46
C HIS A 52 47.88 8.99 -32.47
N LEU A 53 47.94 9.86 -31.47
CA LEU A 53 48.93 9.81 -30.40
C LEU A 53 48.75 8.56 -29.53
N LEU A 54 47.51 8.24 -29.15
CA LEU A 54 47.18 7.02 -28.38
C LEU A 54 47.48 5.76 -29.19
N SER A 55 47.24 5.73 -30.50
CA SER A 55 47.50 4.55 -31.36
C SER A 55 48.97 4.13 -31.41
N ARG A 56 49.91 5.07 -31.17
CA ARG A 56 51.36 4.85 -31.23
C ARG A 56 52.01 4.54 -29.89
N MET A 57 51.24 4.58 -28.80
CA MET A 57 51.75 4.35 -27.44
C MET A 57 51.80 2.87 -27.07
N CYS A 58 52.70 2.54 -26.14
CA CYS A 58 52.80 1.19 -25.59
C CYS A 58 51.81 0.96 -24.42
N HIS A 59 51.52 -0.31 -24.11
CA HIS A 59 50.59 -0.69 -23.05
C HIS A 59 50.93 -0.07 -21.68
N TYR A 60 52.22 0.14 -21.37
CA TYR A 60 52.64 0.81 -20.13
C TYR A 60 52.22 2.29 -20.09
N GLN A 61 52.39 3.01 -21.21
CA GLN A 61 51.99 4.41 -21.35
C GLN A 61 50.46 4.55 -21.31
N HIS A 62 49.73 3.64 -21.97
CA HIS A 62 48.27 3.57 -21.86
C HIS A 62 47.81 3.36 -20.41
N GLY A 63 48.47 2.47 -19.66
CA GLY A 63 48.20 2.30 -18.23
C GLY A 63 48.41 3.57 -17.41
N HIS A 64 49.46 4.34 -17.72
CA HIS A 64 49.78 5.58 -17.02
C HIS A 64 48.81 6.72 -17.36
N ILE A 65 48.40 6.83 -18.64
CA ILE A 65 47.38 7.79 -19.09
C ILE A 65 46.01 7.41 -18.51
N ASN A 66 45.64 6.12 -18.56
CA ASN A 66 44.40 5.65 -17.96
C ASN A 66 44.38 5.91 -16.44
N SER A 67 45.49 5.70 -15.73
CA SER A 67 45.61 6.06 -14.32
C SER A 67 45.46 7.57 -14.06
N TYR A 68 45.91 8.41 -14.99
CA TYR A 68 45.75 9.87 -14.91
C TYR A 68 44.32 10.33 -15.24
N LEU A 69 43.69 9.72 -16.25
CA LEU A 69 42.34 10.05 -16.72
C LEU A 69 41.25 9.46 -15.81
N LYS A 70 41.46 8.28 -15.23
CA LYS A 70 40.47 7.56 -14.43
C LYS A 70 39.91 8.39 -13.26
N PRO A 71 40.70 9.14 -12.47
CA PRO A 71 40.17 10.04 -11.44
C PRO A 71 39.41 11.26 -11.99
N MET A 72 39.70 11.68 -13.23
CA MET A 72 39.01 12.79 -13.88
C MET A 72 37.66 12.37 -14.48
N LEU A 73 37.59 11.16 -15.03
CA LEU A 73 36.42 10.58 -15.68
C LEU A 73 35.49 9.84 -14.69
N GLN A 74 36.04 9.15 -13.70
CA GLN A 74 35.31 8.40 -12.67
C GLN A 74 35.51 9.10 -11.32
N ARG A 75 34.60 10.02 -10.99
CA ARG A 75 34.60 10.68 -9.69
C ARG A 75 33.72 9.90 -8.74
N ASP A 76 34.32 9.40 -7.66
CA ASP A 76 33.57 8.83 -6.55
C ASP A 76 32.97 9.96 -5.71
N PHE A 77 31.74 10.34 -6.06
CA PHE A 77 31.02 11.41 -5.37
C PHE A 77 30.85 11.11 -3.87
N ILE A 78 30.58 9.85 -3.51
CA ILE A 78 30.25 9.47 -2.13
C ILE A 78 31.49 9.50 -1.23
N SER A 79 32.70 9.26 -1.75
CA SER A 79 33.94 9.43 -0.96
C SER A 79 34.57 10.83 -1.04
N LEU A 80 34.24 11.62 -2.06
CA LEU A 80 34.77 12.98 -2.25
C LEU A 80 33.93 14.06 -1.56
N LEU A 81 32.61 13.90 -1.48
CA LEU A 81 31.71 14.85 -0.85
C LEU A 81 31.96 14.98 0.67
N PRO A 82 32.13 13.88 1.43
CA PRO A 82 32.50 13.95 2.84
C PRO A 82 33.81 14.69 3.11
N LYS A 83 34.81 14.48 2.23
CA LYS A 83 36.11 15.17 2.34
C LYS A 83 36.01 16.69 2.17
N LYS A 84 34.91 17.18 1.57
CA LYS A 84 34.61 18.60 1.41
C LYS A 84 33.64 19.13 2.49
N GLY A 85 33.28 18.31 3.48
CA GLY A 85 32.26 18.65 4.50
C GLY A 85 30.83 18.68 3.96
N LEU A 86 30.58 18.06 2.81
CA LEU A 86 29.25 17.97 2.17
C LEU A 86 28.60 16.60 2.40
N ASP A 87 28.68 16.10 3.64
CA ASP A 87 28.13 14.78 4.02
C ASP A 87 26.63 14.67 3.71
N HIS A 88 25.87 15.72 4.01
CA HIS A 88 24.43 15.79 3.74
C HIS A 88 24.06 15.58 2.26
N VAL A 89 24.93 15.98 1.32
CA VAL A 89 24.71 15.78 -0.12
C VAL A 89 24.89 14.31 -0.49
N ALA A 90 25.95 13.68 0.03
CA ALA A 90 26.18 12.25 -0.15
C ALA A 90 25.03 11.42 0.43
N GLU A 91 24.55 11.79 1.63
CA GLU A 91 23.38 11.18 2.24
C GLU A 91 22.11 11.35 1.40
N SER A 92 21.89 12.54 0.84
CA SER A 92 20.73 12.82 -0.01
C SER A 92 20.75 11.95 -1.26
N ILE A 93 21.90 11.79 -1.92
CA ILE A 93 22.05 10.92 -3.10
C ILE A 93 21.67 9.48 -2.73
N LEU A 94 22.25 8.94 -1.65
CA LEU A 94 22.00 7.57 -1.23
C LEU A 94 20.57 7.35 -0.69
N SER A 95 19.89 8.40 -0.23
CA SER A 95 18.50 8.30 0.27
C SER A 95 17.48 7.95 -0.83
N TYR A 96 17.83 8.17 -2.10
CA TYR A 96 16.95 7.83 -3.22
C TYR A 96 16.96 6.33 -3.54
N LEU A 97 18.02 5.61 -3.16
CA LEU A 97 18.21 4.19 -3.46
C LEU A 97 17.10 3.32 -2.87
N ASP A 98 16.83 2.19 -3.53
CA ASP A 98 16.04 1.10 -2.99
C ASP A 98 16.89 0.23 -2.05
N ALA A 99 16.25 -0.75 -1.39
CA ALA A 99 16.92 -1.57 -0.39
C ALA A 99 18.06 -2.41 -0.98
N ASP A 100 17.86 -2.98 -2.17
CA ASP A 100 18.85 -3.83 -2.83
C ASP A 100 20.05 -3.01 -3.31
N SER A 101 19.83 -1.83 -3.89
CA SER A 101 20.93 -0.94 -4.26
C SER A 101 21.64 -0.35 -3.03
N LEU A 102 20.92 -0.12 -1.93
CA LEU A 102 21.55 0.31 -0.67
C LEU A 102 22.44 -0.79 -0.09
N CYS A 103 22.00 -2.05 -0.10
CA CYS A 103 22.81 -3.21 0.25
C CYS A 103 24.05 -3.33 -0.65
N ALA A 104 23.90 -3.15 -1.96
CA ALA A 104 25.03 -3.16 -2.89
C ALA A 104 26.01 -2.00 -2.60
N SER A 105 25.48 -0.83 -2.25
CA SER A 105 26.26 0.38 -1.92
C SER A 105 27.10 0.20 -0.64
N GLU A 106 26.61 -0.57 0.35
CA GLU A 106 27.39 -0.91 1.54
C GLU A 106 28.66 -1.73 1.22
N LEU A 107 28.62 -2.53 0.15
CA LEU A 107 29.71 -3.44 -0.24
C LEU A 107 30.77 -2.76 -1.14
N VAL A 108 30.54 -1.52 -1.58
CA VAL A 108 31.45 -0.80 -2.50
C VAL A 108 32.78 -0.48 -1.84
N CYS A 109 32.77 0.21 -0.69
CA CYS A 109 33.97 0.47 0.09
C CYS A 109 33.65 0.88 1.54
N LYS A 110 34.68 0.94 2.40
CA LYS A 110 34.53 1.34 3.81
C LYS A 110 33.97 2.76 3.98
N GLU A 111 34.30 3.68 3.08
CA GLU A 111 33.82 5.06 3.16
C GLU A 111 32.32 5.14 2.82
N TRP A 112 31.86 4.38 1.83
CA TRP A 112 30.43 4.27 1.52
C TRP A 112 29.67 3.68 2.71
N TYR A 113 30.17 2.61 3.33
CA TYR A 113 29.60 2.06 4.55
C TYR A 113 29.54 3.09 5.69
N ARG A 114 30.61 3.88 5.88
CA ARG A 114 30.66 4.95 6.89
C ARG A 114 29.55 5.96 6.65
N VAL A 115 29.42 6.50 5.44
CA VAL A 115 28.36 7.46 5.07
C VAL A 115 26.96 6.87 5.27
N ILE A 116 26.74 5.60 4.91
CA ILE A 116 25.45 4.90 5.10
C ILE A 116 25.12 4.75 6.59
N SER A 117 26.12 4.39 7.40
CA SER A 117 25.97 4.16 8.83
C SER A 117 25.74 5.44 9.64
N GLU A 118 26.56 6.46 9.43
CA GLU A 118 26.45 7.77 10.10
C GLU A 118 25.21 8.54 9.62
N GLY A 119 24.90 8.46 8.33
CA GLY A 119 23.70 9.07 7.73
C GLY A 119 22.39 8.39 8.09
N MET A 120 22.41 7.30 8.88
CA MET A 120 21.26 6.50 9.32
C MET A 120 20.31 6.15 8.16
N LEU A 121 20.86 5.74 7.02
CA LEU A 121 20.07 5.60 5.78
C LEU A 121 19.01 4.50 5.86
N TRP A 122 19.26 3.38 6.55
CA TRP A 122 18.22 2.36 6.78
C TRP A 122 17.01 2.91 7.56
N LYS A 123 17.26 3.77 8.55
CA LYS A 123 16.18 4.47 9.28
C LYS A 123 15.39 5.37 8.33
N LYS A 124 16.09 6.22 7.55
CA LYS A 124 15.45 7.11 6.56
C LYS A 124 14.66 6.34 5.51
N LEU A 125 15.15 5.18 5.07
CA LEU A 125 14.48 4.29 4.13
C LEU A 125 13.17 3.75 4.72
N ILE A 126 13.20 3.23 5.95
CA ILE A 126 12.01 2.74 6.65
C ILE A 126 11.03 3.88 6.88
N GLU A 127 11.47 5.05 7.33
CA GLU A 127 10.62 6.23 7.50
C GLU A 127 9.96 6.67 6.19
N ARG A 128 10.70 6.66 5.08
CA ARG A 128 10.16 6.95 3.74
C ARG A 128 9.08 5.94 3.37
N LYS A 129 9.30 4.65 3.61
CA LYS A 129 8.30 3.59 3.37
C LYS A 129 7.07 3.75 4.25
N VAL A 130 7.23 4.03 5.55
CA VAL A 130 6.12 4.28 6.49
C VAL A 130 5.30 5.52 6.10
N ARG A 131 5.92 6.58 5.55
CA ARG A 131 5.19 7.76 5.07
C ARG A 131 4.40 7.52 3.79
N THR A 132 4.83 6.57 2.95
CA THR A 132 4.28 6.37 1.60
C THR A 132 3.33 5.17 1.51
N ASP A 133 3.56 4.14 2.32
CA ASP A 133 2.82 2.88 2.26
C ASP A 133 2.05 2.64 3.57
N SER A 134 0.73 2.52 3.44
CA SER A 134 -0.17 2.25 4.57
C SER A 134 0.09 0.89 5.23
N LEU A 135 0.57 -0.11 4.47
CA LEU A 135 0.97 -1.41 5.03
C LEU A 135 2.14 -1.24 5.99
N TRP A 136 3.16 -0.47 5.59
CA TRP A 136 4.33 -0.22 6.44
C TRP A 136 3.94 0.55 7.70
N ARG A 137 3.08 1.57 7.56
CA ARG A 137 2.57 2.33 8.70
C ARG A 137 1.78 1.46 9.68
N GLY A 138 0.82 0.67 9.18
CA GLY A 138 0.01 -0.20 10.03
C GLY A 138 0.83 -1.31 10.69
N LEU A 139 1.85 -1.85 10.01
CA LEU A 139 2.76 -2.83 10.62
C LEU A 139 3.62 -2.19 11.70
N ALA A 140 4.05 -0.93 11.51
CA ALA A 140 4.81 -0.15 12.48
C ALA A 140 4.05 0.05 13.79
N GLU A 141 2.77 0.39 13.68
CA GLU A 141 1.87 0.63 14.82
C GLU A 141 1.56 -0.69 15.53
N ARG A 142 1.19 -1.76 14.80
CA ARG A 142 0.80 -3.06 15.39
C ARG A 142 1.97 -3.85 16.00
N ARG A 143 3.16 -3.79 15.41
CA ARG A 143 4.38 -4.42 15.96
C ARG A 143 5.13 -3.50 16.95
N GLY A 144 4.70 -2.23 17.09
CA GLY A 144 5.24 -1.29 18.06
C GLY A 144 6.60 -0.67 17.72
N TRP A 145 7.21 -0.98 16.56
CA TRP A 145 8.49 -0.40 16.18
C TRP A 145 8.38 1.05 15.66
N ILE A 146 7.16 1.59 15.50
CA ILE A 146 6.95 3.01 15.21
C ILE A 146 7.56 3.94 16.27
N GLN A 147 7.68 3.48 17.53
CA GLN A 147 8.29 4.25 18.60
C GLN A 147 9.77 4.58 18.35
N TYR A 148 10.45 3.78 17.52
CA TYR A 148 11.84 3.99 17.14
C TYR A 148 11.98 4.85 15.86
N LEU A 149 10.87 5.30 15.29
CA LEU A 149 10.80 6.08 14.05
C LEU A 149 10.28 7.48 14.34
N PHE A 150 10.80 8.47 13.62
CA PHE A 150 10.54 9.91 13.87
C PHE A 150 11.06 10.37 15.24
N LYS A 151 11.23 11.69 15.43
CA LYS A 151 12.05 12.27 16.53
C LYS A 151 11.67 11.68 17.91
N PRO A 152 12.66 11.34 18.76
CA PRO A 152 12.39 10.71 20.04
C PRO A 152 11.70 11.67 21.00
N LYS A 153 10.96 11.10 21.94
CA LYS A 153 10.60 11.81 23.18
C LYS A 153 11.90 12.22 23.89
N PRO A 154 11.98 13.41 24.52
CA PRO A 154 13.18 13.84 25.22
C PRO A 154 13.62 12.79 26.26
N GLY A 155 14.83 12.22 26.09
CA GLY A 155 15.43 11.27 27.04
C GLY A 155 15.70 9.85 26.54
N GLU A 156 15.20 9.44 25.37
CA GLU A 156 15.48 8.11 24.80
C GLU A 156 16.63 8.11 23.79
N SER A 157 17.58 7.19 23.96
CA SER A 157 18.67 6.98 23.00
C SER A 157 18.19 6.19 21.78
N HIS A 158 18.63 6.60 20.58
CA HIS A 158 18.26 5.89 19.36
C HIS A 158 18.96 4.53 19.31
N PRO A 159 18.28 3.48 18.82
CA PRO A 159 18.95 2.26 18.39
C PRO A 159 20.01 2.57 17.33
N ASN A 160 21.13 1.85 17.38
CA ASN A 160 22.21 1.98 16.40
C ASN A 160 21.73 1.63 14.97
N HIS A 161 22.45 2.12 13.97
CA HIS A 161 22.22 1.80 12.56
C HIS A 161 22.00 0.30 12.27
N SER A 162 22.74 -0.56 12.97
CA SER A 162 22.66 -2.03 12.87
C SER A 162 21.27 -2.58 13.23
N PHE A 163 20.54 -1.93 14.13
CA PHE A 163 19.17 -2.31 14.47
C PHE A 163 18.25 -2.16 13.25
N TYR A 164 18.27 -1.00 12.60
CA TYR A 164 17.42 -0.74 11.43
C TYR A 164 17.79 -1.63 10.24
N ARG A 165 19.10 -1.90 10.05
CA ARG A 165 19.59 -2.84 9.04
C ARG A 165 19.10 -4.28 9.25
N THR A 166 19.02 -4.73 10.51
CA THR A 166 18.50 -6.07 10.84
C THR A 166 16.97 -6.12 10.91
N LEU A 167 16.32 -4.99 11.17
CA LEU A 167 14.86 -4.85 11.18
C LEU A 167 14.27 -4.90 9.77
N PHE A 168 14.91 -4.26 8.78
CA PHE A 168 14.40 -4.22 7.41
C PHE A 168 14.04 -5.60 6.82
N PRO A 169 14.93 -6.62 6.82
CA PRO A 169 14.59 -7.94 6.29
C PRO A 169 13.49 -8.64 7.11
N LYS A 170 13.39 -8.39 8.43
CA LYS A 170 12.29 -8.91 9.26
C LYS A 170 10.94 -8.31 8.86
N ILE A 171 10.90 -7.01 8.52
CA ILE A 171 9.69 -6.36 8.03
C ILE A 171 9.26 -6.97 6.69
N ILE A 172 10.19 -7.19 5.77
CA ILE A 172 9.89 -7.84 4.48
C ILE A 172 9.36 -9.26 4.70
N GLN A 173 9.99 -10.04 5.58
CA GLN A 173 9.51 -11.38 5.92
C GLN A 173 8.10 -11.36 6.53
N ASP A 174 7.80 -10.39 7.40
CA ASP A 174 6.45 -10.19 7.95
C ASP A 174 5.44 -9.85 6.85
N ILE A 175 5.78 -8.97 5.91
CA ILE A 175 4.91 -8.60 4.78
C ILE A 175 4.63 -9.81 3.89
N ASP A 176 5.66 -10.58 3.54
CA ASP A 176 5.50 -11.80 2.74
C ASP A 176 4.68 -12.85 3.48
N SER A 177 4.83 -12.96 4.80
CA SER A 177 4.02 -13.84 5.64
C SER A 177 2.54 -13.42 5.61
N ILE A 178 2.22 -12.13 5.72
CA ILE A 178 0.86 -11.61 5.62
C ILE A 178 0.27 -11.92 4.25
N GLU A 179 1.00 -11.65 3.17
CA GLU A 179 0.53 -11.93 1.80
C GLU A 179 0.26 -13.43 1.60
N ASN A 180 1.13 -14.29 2.14
CA ASN A 180 0.93 -15.73 2.14
C ASN A 180 -0.29 -16.15 2.98
N ASN A 181 -0.54 -15.52 4.13
CA ASN A 181 -1.72 -15.79 4.95
C ASN A 181 -3.01 -15.45 4.21
N TRP A 182 -3.05 -14.30 3.53
CA TRP A 182 -4.18 -13.92 2.67
C TRP A 182 -4.40 -14.91 1.51
N ARG A 183 -3.33 -15.32 0.82
CA ARG A 183 -3.40 -16.28 -0.30
C ARG A 183 -3.78 -17.69 0.16
N MET A 184 -3.37 -18.10 1.35
CA MET A 184 -3.69 -19.42 1.90
C MET A 184 -4.99 -19.43 2.71
N GLY A 185 -5.53 -18.27 3.06
CA GLY A 185 -6.69 -18.13 3.94
C GLY A 185 -6.37 -18.47 5.40
N ARG A 186 -5.13 -18.34 5.85
CA ARG A 186 -4.77 -18.50 7.27
C ARG A 186 -5.18 -17.25 8.01
N HIS A 187 -6.03 -17.40 9.02
CA HIS A 187 -6.54 -16.27 9.79
C HIS A 187 -6.85 -16.69 11.22
N VAL A 188 -6.77 -15.74 12.15
CA VAL A 188 -7.32 -15.85 13.50
C VAL A 188 -8.70 -15.22 13.49
N LEU A 189 -9.70 -15.97 13.95
CA LEU A 189 -11.08 -15.53 13.93
C LEU A 189 -11.55 -15.12 15.32
N GLN A 190 -12.03 -13.89 15.45
CA GLN A 190 -12.75 -13.43 16.63
C GLN A 190 -14.22 -13.22 16.30
N ARG A 191 -15.11 -13.56 17.24
CA ARG A 191 -16.55 -13.47 17.05
C ARG A 191 -17.18 -12.57 18.10
N ILE A 192 -17.92 -11.56 17.66
CA ILE A 192 -18.78 -10.75 18.51
C ILE A 192 -20.22 -11.18 18.24
N ASN A 193 -20.93 -11.59 19.29
CA ASN A 193 -22.36 -11.84 19.21
C ASN A 193 -23.10 -10.58 19.65
N CYS A 194 -23.90 -10.01 18.75
CA CYS A 194 -24.60 -8.75 18.98
C CYS A 194 -25.76 -8.88 19.98
N ARG A 195 -26.24 -10.11 20.23
CA ARG A 195 -27.33 -10.44 21.16
C ARG A 195 -28.54 -9.52 20.97
N SER A 196 -29.00 -9.36 19.74
CA SER A 196 -30.23 -8.61 19.46
C SER A 196 -31.45 -9.35 20.02
N GLU A 197 -32.28 -8.63 20.76
CA GLU A 197 -33.38 -9.21 21.54
C GLU A 197 -34.50 -9.76 20.66
N ASN A 198 -34.93 -8.99 19.64
CA ASN A 198 -36.12 -9.32 18.85
C ASN A 198 -35.82 -9.61 17.37
N SER A 199 -35.04 -8.75 16.73
CA SER A 199 -34.71 -8.87 15.30
C SER A 199 -33.21 -8.98 15.12
N LYS A 200 -32.78 -10.16 14.68
CA LYS A 200 -31.36 -10.48 14.46
C LYS A 200 -30.83 -9.88 13.16
N GLY A 201 -29.58 -9.44 13.20
CA GLY A 201 -28.81 -9.08 12.02
C GLY A 201 -28.22 -7.67 12.08
N VAL A 202 -27.01 -7.58 11.54
CA VAL A 202 -26.21 -6.35 11.52
C VAL A 202 -26.06 -5.90 10.07
N TYR A 203 -26.80 -4.86 9.66
CA TYR A 203 -26.87 -4.42 8.26
C TYR A 203 -25.64 -3.66 7.79
N CYS A 204 -25.05 -2.85 8.68
CA CYS A 204 -23.92 -2.02 8.35
C CYS A 204 -22.92 -2.00 9.51
N LEU A 205 -21.64 -1.82 9.14
CA LEU A 205 -20.54 -1.70 10.06
C LEU A 205 -19.50 -0.74 9.48
N GLN A 206 -18.78 -0.07 10.37
CA GLN A 206 -17.52 0.60 10.08
C GLN A 206 -16.60 0.42 11.29
N TYR A 207 -15.30 0.29 11.06
CA TYR A 207 -14.31 0.17 12.14
C TYR A 207 -13.08 1.05 11.94
N ASP A 208 -12.43 1.32 13.07
CA ASP A 208 -11.09 1.87 13.20
C ASP A 208 -10.27 1.00 14.19
N ASP A 209 -9.09 1.47 14.59
CA ASP A 209 -8.21 0.74 15.51
C ASP A 209 -8.72 0.70 16.96
N GLN A 210 -9.67 1.55 17.33
CA GLN A 210 -10.21 1.65 18.69
C GLN A 210 -11.62 1.06 18.83
N LYS A 211 -12.47 1.23 17.81
CA LYS A 211 -13.90 0.92 17.89
C LYS A 211 -14.47 0.34 16.61
N ILE A 212 -15.54 -0.42 16.77
CA ILE A 212 -16.41 -0.91 15.70
C ILE A 212 -17.79 -0.32 15.94
N VAL A 213 -18.33 0.40 14.96
CA VAL A 213 -19.70 0.95 15.00
C VAL A 213 -20.57 0.08 14.09
N SER A 214 -21.68 -0.41 14.62
CA SER A 214 -22.58 -1.35 13.94
C SER A 214 -24.02 -0.86 13.99
N GLY A 215 -24.74 -0.97 12.87
CA GLY A 215 -26.16 -0.66 12.74
C GLY A 215 -26.98 -1.93 12.65
N LEU A 216 -27.89 -2.11 13.60
CA LEU A 216 -28.60 -3.36 13.82
C LEU A 216 -30.04 -3.29 13.31
N ARG A 217 -30.63 -4.48 13.14
CA ARG A 217 -32.03 -4.63 12.75
C ARG A 217 -33.01 -4.27 13.86
N ASP A 218 -32.57 -4.28 15.12
CA ASP A 218 -33.33 -3.86 16.31
C ASP A 218 -33.48 -2.34 16.48
N ASN A 219 -33.15 -1.57 15.43
CA ASN A 219 -33.22 -0.11 15.37
C ASN A 219 -32.13 0.61 16.19
N THR A 220 -31.19 -0.13 16.78
CA THR A 220 -30.09 0.46 17.56
C THR A 220 -28.78 0.53 16.79
N ILE A 221 -27.90 1.42 17.25
CA ILE A 221 -26.50 1.46 16.82
C ILE A 221 -25.66 1.02 18.03
N LYS A 222 -24.86 -0.04 17.88
CA LYS A 222 -23.95 -0.51 18.94
C LYS A 222 -22.51 -0.15 18.59
N ILE A 223 -21.81 0.43 19.56
CA ILE A 223 -20.39 0.72 19.50
C ILE A 223 -19.66 -0.32 20.35
N TRP A 224 -18.67 -0.96 19.77
CA TRP A 224 -17.85 -2.00 20.39
C TRP A 224 -16.42 -1.51 20.53
N ASP A 225 -15.78 -1.78 21.65
CA ASP A 225 -14.33 -1.61 21.77
C ASP A 225 -13.62 -2.73 21.00
N ARG A 226 -12.66 -2.35 20.17
CA ARG A 226 -11.93 -3.25 19.28
C ARG A 226 -11.04 -4.22 20.04
N ASN A 227 -10.49 -3.83 21.19
CA ASN A 227 -9.54 -4.66 21.93
C ASN A 227 -10.24 -5.66 22.84
N THR A 228 -11.26 -5.19 23.57
CA THR A 228 -12.00 -6.03 24.52
C THR A 228 -13.20 -6.75 23.90
N LEU A 229 -13.63 -6.32 22.71
CA LEU A 229 -14.84 -6.80 22.01
C LEU A 229 -16.14 -6.61 22.81
N GLN A 230 -16.12 -5.71 23.80
CA GLN A 230 -17.29 -5.40 24.63
C GLN A 230 -18.08 -4.22 24.04
N CYS A 231 -19.40 -4.27 24.23
CA CYS A 231 -20.28 -3.16 23.85
C CYS A 231 -20.07 -1.99 24.80
N THR A 232 -19.59 -0.86 24.28
CA THR A 232 -19.35 0.36 25.07
C THR A 232 -20.59 1.24 25.15
N LYS A 233 -21.30 1.41 24.02
CA LYS A 233 -22.50 2.26 23.93
C LYS A 233 -23.57 1.66 23.03
N VAL A 234 -24.82 1.93 23.38
CA VAL A 234 -26.00 1.61 22.56
C VAL A 234 -26.75 2.92 22.30
N LEU A 235 -26.82 3.34 21.04
CA LEU A 235 -27.55 4.53 20.63
C LEU A 235 -28.95 4.11 20.18
N THR A 236 -29.95 4.72 20.81
CA THR A 236 -31.37 4.47 20.53
C THR A 236 -32.03 5.74 20.03
N GLY A 237 -33.03 5.57 19.17
CA GLY A 237 -33.83 6.69 18.68
C GLY A 237 -34.50 6.40 17.34
N HIS A 238 -33.83 5.68 16.44
CA HIS A 238 -34.43 5.25 15.19
C HIS A 238 -35.67 4.38 15.45
N THR A 239 -36.68 4.54 14.60
CA THR A 239 -37.95 3.80 14.71
C THR A 239 -38.02 2.59 13.78
N GLY A 240 -36.99 2.42 12.94
CA GLY A 240 -36.81 1.27 12.06
C GLY A 240 -35.34 0.85 11.98
N SER A 241 -35.09 -0.26 11.28
CA SER A 241 -33.76 -0.87 11.22
C SER A 241 -32.74 0.09 10.62
N VAL A 242 -31.54 0.15 11.22
CA VAL A 242 -30.43 0.98 10.73
C VAL A 242 -29.77 0.28 9.55
N LEU A 243 -29.95 0.81 8.34
CA LEU A 243 -29.54 0.14 7.10
C LEU A 243 -28.14 0.53 6.64
N CYS A 244 -27.76 1.79 6.89
CA CYS A 244 -26.45 2.31 6.56
C CYS A 244 -25.96 3.25 7.64
N LEU A 245 -24.64 3.29 7.80
CA LEU A 245 -23.97 4.25 8.66
C LEU A 245 -22.60 4.60 8.07
N GLN A 246 -22.15 5.79 8.39
CA GLN A 246 -20.76 6.19 8.26
C GLN A 246 -20.41 7.07 9.46
N TYR A 247 -19.19 6.99 9.96
CA TYR A 247 -18.68 7.92 10.95
C TYR A 247 -17.34 8.52 10.55
N ASP A 248 -17.06 9.69 11.09
CA ASP A 248 -15.75 10.34 11.14
C ASP A 248 -15.35 10.56 12.62
N ASP A 249 -14.29 11.34 12.87
CA ASP A 249 -13.85 11.59 14.25
C ASP A 249 -14.85 12.40 15.10
N LYS A 250 -15.85 13.03 14.48
CA LYS A 250 -16.78 13.98 15.11
C LYS A 250 -18.22 13.46 15.19
N VAL A 251 -18.74 12.90 14.10
CA VAL A 251 -20.14 12.49 13.94
C VAL A 251 -20.30 11.09 13.39
N ILE A 252 -21.38 10.44 13.82
CA ILE A 252 -21.95 9.25 13.21
C ILE A 252 -23.17 9.71 12.42
N ILE A 253 -23.28 9.36 11.15
CA ILE A 253 -24.47 9.59 10.34
C ILE A 253 -25.08 8.23 9.98
N SER A 254 -26.37 8.06 10.28
CA SER A 254 -27.09 6.80 10.05
C SER A 254 -28.36 7.02 9.24
N GLY A 255 -28.62 6.10 8.30
CA GLY A 255 -29.85 6.03 7.52
C GLY A 255 -30.65 4.80 7.91
N SER A 256 -31.96 4.96 8.08
CA SER A 256 -32.84 3.92 8.59
C SER A 256 -34.01 3.61 7.65
N SER A 257 -34.64 2.47 7.94
CA SER A 257 -35.90 2.04 7.34
C SER A 257 -37.06 2.97 7.69
N ASP A 258 -36.91 3.82 8.73
CA ASP A 258 -37.86 4.85 9.11
C ASP A 258 -37.86 6.11 8.21
N SER A 259 -37.14 6.07 7.08
CA SER A 259 -36.97 7.16 6.11
C SER A 259 -36.20 8.39 6.61
N THR A 260 -35.67 8.36 7.84
CA THR A 260 -34.88 9.46 8.41
C THR A 260 -33.38 9.20 8.28
N VAL A 261 -32.61 10.29 8.17
CA VAL A 261 -31.17 10.29 8.39
C VAL A 261 -30.90 11.01 9.70
N ARG A 262 -30.13 10.40 10.59
CA ARG A 262 -29.79 10.97 11.89
C ARG A 262 -28.29 11.21 12.01
N VAL A 263 -27.96 12.29 12.70
CA VAL A 263 -26.58 12.68 13.02
C VAL A 263 -26.41 12.58 14.52
N TRP A 264 -25.38 11.86 14.94
CA TRP A 264 -25.04 11.61 16.33
C TRP A 264 -23.63 12.12 16.60
N ASP A 265 -23.38 12.65 17.78
CA ASP A 265 -22.02 12.98 18.21
C ASP A 265 -21.26 11.70 18.60
N VAL A 266 -20.02 11.54 18.13
CA VAL A 266 -19.21 10.33 18.40
C VAL A 266 -18.78 10.26 19.87
N GLY A 267 -18.50 11.40 20.49
CA GLY A 267 -17.99 11.50 21.86
C GLY A 267 -19.08 11.24 22.90
N SER A 268 -20.20 11.95 22.82
CA SER A 268 -21.32 11.81 23.75
C SER A 268 -22.24 10.65 23.38
N GLY A 269 -22.49 10.43 22.09
CA GLY A 269 -23.53 9.52 21.59
C GLY A 269 -24.91 10.16 21.50
N GLU A 270 -25.01 11.48 21.74
CA GLU A 270 -26.28 12.21 21.66
C GLU A 270 -26.69 12.46 20.21
N MET A 271 -28.00 12.48 19.96
CA MET A 271 -28.56 12.81 18.66
C MET A 271 -28.52 14.33 18.45
N VAL A 272 -27.77 14.79 17.45
CA VAL A 272 -27.58 16.21 17.14
C VAL A 272 -28.63 16.70 16.15
N ASN A 273 -28.94 15.90 15.12
CA ASN A 273 -29.85 16.31 14.05
C ASN A 273 -30.66 15.15 13.48
N THR A 274 -31.84 15.45 12.94
CA THR A 274 -32.71 14.52 12.21
C THR A 274 -33.15 15.14 10.89
N LEU A 275 -32.75 14.53 9.78
CA LEU A 275 -33.12 14.96 8.44
C LEU A 275 -34.33 14.16 7.96
N ILE A 276 -35.40 14.89 7.65
CA ILE A 276 -36.66 14.35 7.15
C ILE A 276 -36.84 14.88 5.72
N HIS A 277 -36.70 13.99 4.74
CA HIS A 277 -36.83 14.34 3.31
C HIS A 277 -37.27 13.14 2.48
N HIS A 278 -36.57 12.01 2.60
CA HIS A 278 -36.91 10.79 1.87
C HIS A 278 -38.29 10.28 2.27
N CYS A 279 -39.03 9.74 1.29
CA CYS A 279 -40.38 9.22 1.52
C CYS A 279 -40.39 7.71 1.86
N GLU A 280 -39.27 7.03 1.63
CA GLU A 280 -39.07 5.62 1.98
C GLU A 280 -37.70 5.40 2.62
N ALA A 281 -37.44 4.15 3.03
CA ALA A 281 -36.21 3.70 3.68
C ALA A 281 -34.93 4.23 3.00
N VAL A 282 -34.03 4.81 3.80
CA VAL A 282 -32.70 5.27 3.36
C VAL A 282 -31.76 4.07 3.30
N LEU A 283 -31.34 3.69 2.09
CA LEU A 283 -30.62 2.44 1.85
C LEU A 283 -29.10 2.60 1.98
N HIS A 284 -28.56 3.74 1.56
CA HIS A 284 -27.14 4.04 1.67
C HIS A 284 -26.90 5.53 1.82
N LEU A 285 -25.78 5.87 2.45
CA LEU A 285 -25.27 7.23 2.54
C LEU A 285 -23.75 7.20 2.48
N ARG A 286 -23.18 8.30 1.98
CA ARG A 286 -21.75 8.58 2.06
C ARG A 286 -21.61 10.06 2.39
N PHE A 287 -20.64 10.43 3.21
CA PHE A 287 -20.24 11.83 3.39
C PHE A 287 -18.73 11.96 3.39
N ASN A 288 -18.25 13.09 2.89
CA ASN A 288 -16.84 13.45 2.82
C ASN A 288 -16.70 14.95 2.53
N ASN A 289 -15.64 15.59 3.05
CA ASN A 289 -15.28 16.99 2.74
C ASN A 289 -16.44 18.00 2.82
N GLY A 290 -17.34 17.86 3.81
CA GLY A 290 -18.47 18.78 3.99
C GLY A 290 -19.63 18.59 3.00
N MET A 291 -19.65 17.49 2.24
CA MET A 291 -20.78 17.10 1.41
C MET A 291 -21.27 15.71 1.80
N MET A 292 -22.58 15.49 1.74
CA MET A 292 -23.20 14.19 1.97
C MET A 292 -24.12 13.83 0.82
N VAL A 293 -24.16 12.54 0.46
CA VAL A 293 -25.07 12.00 -0.54
C VAL A 293 -25.83 10.84 0.09
N THR A 294 -27.16 10.88 -0.01
CA THR A 294 -28.06 9.85 0.51
C THR A 294 -28.87 9.26 -0.63
N CYS A 295 -29.19 7.97 -0.57
CA CYS A 295 -30.05 7.32 -1.53
C CYS A 295 -31.12 6.47 -0.84
N SER A 296 -32.30 6.43 -1.44
CA SER A 296 -33.48 5.80 -0.83
C SER A 296 -34.17 4.83 -1.78
N LYS A 297 -35.02 3.99 -1.17
CA LYS A 297 -35.97 3.14 -1.87
C LYS A 297 -36.99 3.92 -2.69
N ASP A 298 -37.21 5.20 -2.38
CA ASP A 298 -38.05 6.15 -3.14
C ASP A 298 -37.55 6.46 -4.56
N ARG A 299 -36.36 5.93 -4.93
CA ARG A 299 -35.67 6.05 -6.23
C ARG A 299 -34.92 7.37 -6.44
N SER A 300 -34.87 8.21 -5.42
CA SER A 300 -34.15 9.49 -5.43
C SER A 300 -32.78 9.38 -4.78
N ILE A 301 -31.91 10.31 -5.14
CA ILE A 301 -30.63 10.58 -4.49
C ILE A 301 -30.68 12.03 -4.03
N ALA A 302 -30.39 12.30 -2.77
CA ALA A 302 -30.32 13.65 -2.24
C ALA A 302 -28.86 14.02 -1.95
N VAL A 303 -28.44 15.20 -2.42
CA VAL A 303 -27.13 15.78 -2.18
C VAL A 303 -27.29 16.91 -1.17
N TRP A 304 -26.47 16.87 -0.12
CA TRP A 304 -26.55 17.75 1.03
C TRP A 304 -25.22 18.46 1.24
N ASP A 305 -25.31 19.75 1.56
CA ASP A 305 -24.17 20.54 2.00
C ASP A 305 -24.12 20.55 3.53
N MET A 306 -23.00 20.08 4.09
CA MET A 306 -22.73 19.91 5.51
C MET A 306 -21.76 21.00 5.96
N THR A 307 -22.28 22.16 6.41
CA THR A 307 -21.43 23.24 6.93
C THR A 307 -21.02 22.96 8.38
N SER A 308 -21.93 22.37 9.15
CA SER A 308 -21.69 21.95 10.52
C SER A 308 -22.54 20.70 10.85
N GLN A 309 -22.41 20.17 12.08
CA GLN A 309 -23.17 18.99 12.51
C GLN A 309 -24.68 19.28 12.61
N THR A 310 -25.05 20.54 12.83
CA THR A 310 -26.43 21.01 12.97
C THR A 310 -26.98 21.62 11.68
N GLU A 311 -26.12 22.25 10.87
CA GLU A 311 -26.52 22.94 9.65
C GLU A 311 -26.26 22.08 8.42
N ILE A 312 -27.28 21.33 8.03
CA ILE A 312 -27.28 20.45 6.87
C ILE A 312 -28.40 20.91 5.95
N THR A 313 -28.04 21.31 4.75
CA THR A 313 -29.00 21.85 3.77
C THR A 313 -29.08 20.95 2.55
N LEU A 314 -30.29 20.76 2.03
CA LEU A 314 -30.49 20.04 0.78
C LEU A 314 -30.04 20.90 -0.39
N ARG A 315 -29.03 20.43 -1.12
CA ARG A 315 -28.51 21.12 -2.31
C ARG A 315 -29.33 20.79 -3.54
N ARG A 316 -29.46 19.49 -3.84
CA ARG A 316 -30.10 18.97 -5.08
C ARG A 316 -30.72 17.60 -4.82
N VAL A 317 -31.78 17.28 -5.56
CA VAL A 317 -32.33 15.93 -5.67
C VAL A 317 -32.08 15.41 -7.07
N LEU A 318 -31.36 14.29 -7.18
CA LEU A 318 -31.11 13.62 -8.45
C LEU A 318 -32.19 12.56 -8.66
N VAL A 319 -32.89 12.69 -9.79
CA VAL A 319 -33.93 11.76 -10.21
C VAL A 319 -33.53 11.18 -11.57
N GLY A 320 -33.64 9.87 -11.71
CA GLY A 320 -33.33 9.20 -12.98
C GLY A 320 -33.33 7.68 -12.92
N HIS A 321 -33.21 7.09 -11.73
CA HIS A 321 -33.38 5.66 -11.54
C HIS A 321 -34.84 5.23 -11.60
N ARG A 322 -35.08 4.02 -12.11
CA ARG A 322 -36.44 3.46 -12.27
C ARG A 322 -36.86 2.54 -11.13
N ALA A 323 -35.92 2.17 -10.25
CA ALA A 323 -36.15 1.35 -9.07
C ALA A 323 -35.27 1.86 -7.90
N ALA A 324 -35.43 1.24 -6.73
CA ALA A 324 -34.73 1.62 -5.50
C ALA A 324 -33.22 1.78 -5.73
N VAL A 325 -32.65 2.88 -5.22
CA VAL A 325 -31.21 3.14 -5.30
C VAL A 325 -30.55 2.51 -4.09
N ASN A 326 -29.87 1.38 -4.30
CA ASN A 326 -29.37 0.53 -3.22
C ASN A 326 -28.06 1.03 -2.63
N VAL A 327 -27.24 1.73 -3.42
CA VAL A 327 -25.92 2.20 -3.01
C VAL A 327 -25.54 3.46 -3.77
N VAL A 328 -24.84 4.34 -3.05
CA VAL A 328 -24.26 5.56 -3.60
C VAL A 328 -22.85 5.75 -3.02
N ASP A 329 -21.93 6.20 -3.86
CA ASP A 329 -20.56 6.54 -3.50
C ASP A 329 -20.14 7.78 -4.32
N PHE A 330 -19.16 8.55 -3.85
CA PHE A 330 -18.74 9.74 -4.57
C PHE A 330 -17.30 10.15 -4.24
N ASP A 331 -16.71 10.90 -5.16
CA ASP A 331 -15.48 11.66 -4.96
C ASP A 331 -15.69 13.13 -5.39
N GLU A 332 -14.61 13.90 -5.48
CA GLU A 332 -14.65 15.30 -5.90
C GLU A 332 -15.18 15.49 -7.33
N LYS A 333 -15.12 14.46 -8.18
CA LYS A 333 -15.45 14.53 -9.60
C LYS A 333 -16.83 13.97 -9.93
N TYR A 334 -17.14 12.78 -9.42
CA TYR A 334 -18.34 12.04 -9.75
C TYR A 334 -19.08 11.50 -8.51
N ILE A 335 -20.41 11.53 -8.61
CA ILE A 335 -21.32 10.74 -7.78
C ILE A 335 -21.71 9.50 -8.58
N VAL A 336 -21.56 8.33 -8.00
CA VAL A 336 -21.86 7.04 -8.61
C VAL A 336 -22.97 6.37 -7.83
N SER A 337 -24.04 6.01 -8.52
CA SER A 337 -25.26 5.43 -7.95
C SER A 337 -25.63 4.13 -8.64
N ALA A 338 -26.04 3.13 -7.87
CA ALA A 338 -26.45 1.83 -8.39
C ALA A 338 -27.82 1.41 -7.84
N SER A 339 -28.63 0.85 -8.72
CA SER A 339 -30.06 0.61 -8.46
C SER A 339 -30.50 -0.81 -8.79
N GLY A 340 -31.65 -1.18 -8.24
CA GLY A 340 -32.42 -2.35 -8.64
C GLY A 340 -32.83 -2.34 -10.12
N ASP A 341 -32.75 -1.21 -10.81
CA ASP A 341 -33.02 -1.07 -12.24
C ASP A 341 -31.92 -1.62 -13.15
N ARG A 342 -30.89 -2.26 -12.55
CA ARG A 342 -29.76 -2.94 -13.20
C ARG A 342 -28.73 -1.98 -13.79
N THR A 343 -28.85 -0.68 -13.52
CA THR A 343 -27.97 0.35 -14.06
C THR A 343 -27.12 1.01 -12.98
N ILE A 344 -25.94 1.46 -13.38
CA ILE A 344 -25.13 2.40 -12.59
C ILE A 344 -25.22 3.75 -13.28
N LYS A 345 -25.57 4.81 -12.56
CA LYS A 345 -25.58 6.18 -13.08
C LYS A 345 -24.46 6.99 -12.47
N VAL A 346 -23.80 7.75 -13.32
CA VAL A 346 -22.70 8.65 -12.97
C VAL A 346 -23.18 10.08 -13.15
N TRP A 347 -22.97 10.89 -12.13
CA TRP A 347 -23.35 12.30 -12.08
C TRP A 347 -22.11 13.13 -11.76
N ASN A 348 -22.04 14.36 -12.23
CA ASN A 348 -20.96 15.28 -11.87
C ASN A 348 -21.16 15.80 -10.45
N THR A 349 -20.15 15.73 -9.58
CA THR A 349 -20.24 16.17 -8.19
C THR A 349 -20.44 17.68 -8.06
N SER A 350 -19.79 18.49 -8.90
CA SER A 350 -19.87 19.95 -8.84
C SER A 350 -21.20 20.48 -9.35
N THR A 351 -21.71 19.97 -10.48
CA THR A 351 -22.93 20.46 -11.13
C THR A 351 -24.18 19.64 -10.81
N CYS A 352 -24.03 18.45 -10.23
CA CYS A 352 -25.12 17.49 -10.01
C CYS A 352 -25.85 17.09 -11.31
N GLU A 353 -25.18 17.18 -12.46
CA GLU A 353 -25.73 16.81 -13.76
C GLU A 353 -25.43 15.36 -14.12
N PHE A 354 -26.33 14.73 -14.86
CA PHE A 354 -26.15 13.38 -15.36
C PHE A 354 -25.04 13.33 -16.41
N VAL A 355 -24.07 12.43 -16.23
CA VAL A 355 -22.95 12.24 -17.16
C VAL A 355 -23.18 11.03 -18.06
N ARG A 356 -23.50 9.88 -17.47
CA ARG A 356 -23.63 8.60 -18.22
C ARG A 356 -24.30 7.49 -17.41
N THR A 357 -24.65 6.43 -18.10
CA THR A 357 -25.15 5.17 -17.51
C THR A 357 -24.22 4.01 -17.89
N LEU A 358 -23.77 3.24 -16.90
CA LEU A 358 -23.07 1.97 -17.09
C LEU A 358 -24.10 0.83 -17.07
N ASN A 359 -24.22 0.15 -18.20
CA ASN A 359 -25.16 -0.94 -18.40
C ASN A 359 -24.40 -2.25 -18.64
N GLY A 360 -24.94 -3.35 -18.12
CA GLY A 360 -24.44 -4.69 -18.43
C GLY A 360 -24.78 -5.75 -17.39
N HIS A 361 -25.09 -5.36 -16.15
CA HIS A 361 -25.64 -6.30 -15.17
C HIS A 361 -27.00 -6.84 -15.62
N LYS A 362 -27.23 -8.13 -15.38
CA LYS A 362 -28.46 -8.82 -15.82
C LYS A 362 -29.60 -8.66 -14.81
N ARG A 363 -29.27 -8.34 -13.56
CA ARG A 363 -30.21 -8.12 -12.43
C ARG A 363 -29.80 -6.90 -11.62
N GLY A 364 -30.60 -6.58 -10.59
CA GLY A 364 -30.43 -5.38 -9.76
C GLY A 364 -29.12 -5.40 -8.98
N ILE A 365 -28.48 -4.24 -8.87
CA ILE A 365 -27.16 -4.06 -8.24
C ILE A 365 -27.36 -3.84 -6.75
N ALA A 366 -26.66 -4.60 -5.91
CA ALA A 366 -26.83 -4.58 -4.46
C ALA A 366 -25.71 -3.83 -3.73
N CYS A 367 -24.50 -3.77 -4.30
CA CYS A 367 -23.36 -3.08 -3.72
C CYS A 367 -22.43 -2.50 -4.78
N LEU A 368 -21.71 -1.46 -4.41
CA LEU A 368 -20.78 -0.73 -5.26
C LEU A 368 -19.72 -0.05 -4.38
N GLN A 369 -18.50 0.03 -4.89
CA GLN A 369 -17.50 0.98 -4.41
C GLN A 369 -16.90 1.70 -5.63
N TYR A 370 -16.67 2.99 -5.48
CA TYR A 370 -16.02 3.83 -6.46
C TYR A 370 -14.78 4.46 -5.84
N ARG A 371 -13.62 4.31 -6.49
CA ARG A 371 -12.38 4.98 -6.11
C ARG A 371 -11.53 5.21 -7.34
N ASP A 372 -10.96 6.41 -7.42
CA ASP A 372 -10.11 6.84 -8.53
C ASP A 372 -10.87 6.71 -9.86
N ARG A 373 -10.40 5.85 -10.76
CA ARG A 373 -11.02 5.61 -12.06
C ARG A 373 -11.91 4.35 -12.08
N LEU A 374 -11.90 3.56 -11.02
CA LEU A 374 -12.47 2.22 -10.99
C LEU A 374 -13.80 2.19 -10.22
N VAL A 375 -14.82 1.62 -10.85
CA VAL A 375 -16.06 1.22 -10.18
C VAL A 375 -16.11 -0.30 -10.09
N VAL A 376 -16.35 -0.83 -8.90
CA VAL A 376 -16.56 -2.27 -8.69
C VAL A 376 -17.96 -2.47 -8.15
N SER A 377 -18.79 -3.25 -8.86
CA SER A 377 -20.20 -3.46 -8.53
C SER A 377 -20.55 -4.94 -8.37
N GLY A 378 -21.35 -5.26 -7.36
CA GLY A 378 -21.91 -6.59 -7.11
C GLY A 378 -23.42 -6.62 -7.31
N SER A 379 -23.91 -7.66 -7.98
CA SER A 379 -25.32 -7.74 -8.40
C SER A 379 -26.00 -9.04 -7.99
N SER A 380 -27.32 -9.02 -8.09
CA SER A 380 -28.20 -10.18 -7.92
C SER A 380 -28.12 -11.18 -9.08
N ASP A 381 -27.28 -10.90 -10.08
CA ASP A 381 -26.89 -11.84 -11.14
C ASP A 381 -25.69 -12.72 -10.77
N ASN A 382 -25.26 -12.64 -9.50
CA ASN A 382 -24.15 -13.39 -8.91
C ASN A 382 -22.76 -12.99 -9.47
N THR A 383 -22.69 -11.93 -10.27
CA THR A 383 -21.44 -11.43 -10.84
C THR A 383 -20.96 -10.17 -10.15
N ILE A 384 -19.64 -10.00 -10.16
CA ILE A 384 -18.99 -8.71 -9.86
C ILE A 384 -18.48 -8.15 -11.18
N ARG A 385 -18.63 -6.84 -11.38
CA ARG A 385 -18.11 -6.16 -12.58
C ARG A 385 -17.20 -5.03 -12.20
N LEU A 386 -16.09 -4.93 -12.94
CA LEU A 386 -15.14 -3.83 -12.87
C LEU A 386 -15.42 -2.92 -14.07
N TRP A 387 -15.50 -1.63 -13.81
CA TRP A 387 -15.80 -0.63 -14.83
C TRP A 387 -14.83 0.52 -14.78
N ASP A 388 -14.52 1.02 -15.97
CA ASP A 388 -13.83 2.29 -16.13
C ASP A 388 -14.83 3.45 -16.08
N ILE A 389 -14.67 4.38 -15.14
CA ILE A 389 -15.63 5.50 -15.01
C ILE A 389 -15.62 6.44 -16.22
N GLU A 390 -14.45 6.61 -16.87
CA GLU A 390 -14.24 7.62 -17.92
C GLU A 390 -14.67 7.19 -19.31
N CYS A 391 -14.63 5.90 -19.66
CA CYS A 391 -15.22 5.38 -20.91
C CYS A 391 -16.50 4.58 -20.68
N GLY A 392 -16.78 4.17 -19.43
CA GLY A 392 -17.93 3.34 -19.08
C GLY A 392 -17.83 1.89 -19.52
N ALA A 393 -16.65 1.44 -19.96
CA ALA A 393 -16.43 0.06 -20.39
C ALA A 393 -16.40 -0.90 -19.19
N CYS A 394 -16.94 -2.09 -19.38
CA CYS A 394 -16.77 -3.19 -18.45
C CYS A 394 -15.40 -3.84 -18.71
N LEU A 395 -14.47 -3.69 -17.76
CA LEU A 395 -13.09 -4.18 -17.86
C LEU A 395 -13.00 -5.69 -17.58
N ARG A 396 -13.81 -6.17 -16.64
CA ARG A 396 -13.82 -7.57 -16.19
C ARG A 396 -15.17 -7.93 -15.59
N VAL A 397 -15.57 -9.17 -15.81
CA VAL A 397 -16.66 -9.83 -15.08
C VAL A 397 -16.04 -10.94 -14.23
N LEU A 398 -16.27 -10.92 -12.93
CA LEU A 398 -15.86 -11.97 -12.00
C LEU A 398 -17.07 -12.84 -11.70
N GLU A 399 -16.92 -14.13 -11.98
CA GLU A 399 -17.91 -15.16 -11.72
C GLU A 399 -17.38 -16.13 -10.65
N GLY A 400 -18.28 -16.72 -9.87
CA GLY A 400 -17.93 -17.71 -8.85
C GLY A 400 -18.72 -17.63 -7.56
N HIS A 401 -19.48 -16.54 -7.33
CA HIS A 401 -20.52 -16.52 -6.31
C HIS A 401 -21.72 -17.34 -6.77
N GLU A 402 -22.33 -18.09 -5.86
CA GLU A 402 -23.50 -18.93 -6.13
C GLU A 402 -24.81 -18.17 -5.88
N GLU A 403 -24.74 -17.07 -5.13
CA GLU A 403 -25.87 -16.25 -4.68
C GLU A 403 -25.58 -14.75 -4.88
N LEU A 404 -26.59 -13.91 -4.59
CA LEU A 404 -26.52 -12.46 -4.70
C LEU A 404 -25.30 -11.89 -3.94
N VAL A 405 -24.49 -11.09 -4.64
CA VAL A 405 -23.33 -10.38 -4.06
C VAL A 405 -23.82 -9.15 -3.31
N ARG A 406 -23.84 -9.21 -1.98
CA ARG A 406 -24.54 -8.22 -1.14
C ARG A 406 -23.66 -7.06 -0.70
N CYS A 407 -22.38 -7.30 -0.50
CA CYS A 407 -21.41 -6.27 -0.11
C CYS A 407 -20.07 -6.49 -0.82
N ILE A 408 -19.38 -5.40 -1.10
CA ILE A 408 -18.09 -5.42 -1.78
C ILE A 408 -17.25 -4.26 -1.30
N ARG A 409 -15.96 -4.50 -1.12
CA ARG A 409 -14.95 -3.47 -0.95
C ARG A 409 -13.70 -3.83 -1.75
N PHE A 410 -12.88 -2.85 -2.11
CA PHE A 410 -11.58 -3.06 -2.72
C PHE A 410 -10.55 -2.05 -2.24
N ASP A 411 -9.28 -2.44 -2.27
CA ASP A 411 -8.10 -1.61 -2.02
C ASP A 411 -7.20 -1.60 -3.27
N SER A 412 -5.90 -1.29 -3.16
CA SER A 412 -4.99 -1.30 -4.31
C SER A 412 -4.59 -2.71 -4.79
N LYS A 413 -4.83 -3.76 -4.00
CA LYS A 413 -4.34 -5.13 -4.24
C LYS A 413 -5.46 -6.13 -4.46
N ARG A 414 -6.58 -6.01 -3.76
CA ARG A 414 -7.61 -7.04 -3.63
C ARG A 414 -9.02 -6.47 -3.67
N ILE A 415 -9.95 -7.35 -4.04
CA ILE A 415 -11.38 -7.14 -3.88
C ILE A 415 -11.88 -8.16 -2.85
N VAL A 416 -12.65 -7.72 -1.86
CA VAL A 416 -13.32 -8.59 -0.89
C VAL A 416 -14.83 -8.44 -1.06
N SER A 417 -15.52 -9.55 -1.23
CA SER A 417 -16.95 -9.58 -1.54
C SER A 417 -17.68 -10.59 -0.67
N GLY A 418 -18.85 -10.22 -0.15
CA GLY A 418 -19.72 -11.09 0.64
C GLY A 418 -21.04 -11.33 -0.06
N ALA A 419 -21.52 -12.57 -0.05
CA ALA A 419 -22.75 -12.99 -0.71
C ALA A 419 -23.82 -13.49 0.28
N TYR A 420 -25.00 -13.77 -0.24
CA TYR A 420 -26.15 -14.27 0.53
C TYR A 420 -25.99 -15.72 1.04
N ASP A 421 -25.07 -16.48 0.48
CA ASP A 421 -24.71 -17.84 0.91
C ASP A 421 -23.80 -17.87 2.15
N GLY A 422 -23.46 -16.71 2.72
CA GLY A 422 -22.55 -16.60 3.87
C GLY A 422 -21.07 -16.68 3.49
N LYS A 423 -20.74 -16.85 2.20
CA LYS A 423 -19.37 -16.94 1.73
C LYS A 423 -18.80 -15.54 1.50
N ILE A 424 -17.55 -15.37 1.90
CA ILE A 424 -16.73 -14.20 1.55
C ILE A 424 -15.66 -14.66 0.55
N LYS A 425 -15.54 -13.97 -0.58
CA LYS A 425 -14.50 -14.25 -1.58
C LYS A 425 -13.51 -13.10 -1.65
N VAL A 426 -12.24 -13.46 -1.70
CA VAL A 426 -11.10 -12.56 -1.90
C VAL A 426 -10.59 -12.77 -3.33
N TRP A 427 -10.50 -11.67 -4.08
CA TRP A 427 -10.06 -11.66 -5.46
C TRP A 427 -8.81 -10.81 -5.62
N ASP A 428 -7.94 -11.16 -6.55
CA ASP A 428 -6.78 -10.36 -6.93
C ASP A 428 -7.21 -9.23 -7.87
N LEU A 429 -7.06 -7.97 -7.43
CA LEU A 429 -7.45 -6.81 -8.23
C LEU A 429 -6.50 -6.59 -9.41
N ILE A 430 -5.20 -6.78 -9.19
CA ILE A 430 -4.17 -6.53 -10.21
C ILE A 430 -4.36 -7.53 -11.36
N ALA A 431 -4.56 -8.80 -11.03
CA ALA A 431 -4.88 -9.83 -12.02
C ALA A 431 -6.24 -9.57 -12.69
N ALA A 432 -7.25 -9.07 -11.97
CA ALA A 432 -8.57 -8.80 -12.57
C ALA A 432 -8.53 -7.64 -13.59
N LEU A 433 -7.63 -6.68 -13.41
CA LEU A 433 -7.41 -5.57 -14.34
C LEU A 433 -6.59 -5.99 -15.58
N ASP A 434 -5.75 -7.02 -15.49
CA ASP A 434 -5.05 -7.57 -16.65
C ASP A 434 -5.99 -8.43 -17.51
N PRO A 435 -6.27 -8.06 -18.77
CA PRO A 435 -7.11 -8.86 -19.64
C PRO A 435 -6.57 -10.22 -20.03
N ARG A 436 -5.27 -10.46 -19.83
CA ARG A 436 -4.61 -11.74 -20.13
C ARG A 436 -4.78 -12.77 -19.01
N ALA A 437 -5.13 -12.34 -17.80
CA ALA A 437 -5.30 -13.24 -16.67
C ALA A 437 -6.55 -14.12 -16.86
N PRO A 438 -6.44 -15.45 -16.68
CA PRO A 438 -7.58 -16.35 -16.78
C PRO A 438 -8.51 -16.17 -15.57
N ALA A 439 -9.80 -16.44 -15.76
CA ALA A 439 -10.79 -16.32 -14.68
C ALA A 439 -10.49 -17.25 -13.47
N SER A 440 -9.82 -18.38 -13.70
CA SER A 440 -9.48 -19.36 -12.66
C SER A 440 -8.49 -18.84 -11.61
N THR A 441 -7.65 -17.86 -11.95
CA THR A 441 -6.65 -17.30 -11.02
C THR A 441 -7.15 -16.08 -10.26
N LEU A 442 -8.34 -15.57 -10.58
CA LEU A 442 -8.85 -14.33 -10.00
C LEU A 442 -9.36 -14.51 -8.57
N CYS A 443 -10.00 -15.64 -8.27
CA CYS A 443 -10.47 -15.96 -6.93
C CYS A 443 -9.32 -16.56 -6.11
N LEU A 444 -8.73 -15.77 -5.20
CA LEU A 444 -7.66 -16.23 -4.32
C LEU A 444 -8.20 -17.25 -3.31
N ARG A 445 -9.26 -16.88 -2.59
CA ARG A 445 -9.87 -17.74 -1.55
C ARG A 445 -11.35 -17.48 -1.36
N THR A 446 -12.03 -18.51 -0.87
CA THR A 446 -13.40 -18.45 -0.36
C THR A 446 -13.36 -18.77 1.14
N LEU A 447 -13.77 -17.81 1.96
CA LEU A 447 -13.85 -17.90 3.41
C LEU A 447 -15.30 -18.19 3.80
N VAL A 448 -15.52 -19.20 4.65
CA VAL A 448 -16.85 -19.72 4.98
C VAL A 448 -16.95 -19.92 6.49
N GLU A 449 -17.44 -18.91 7.19
CA GLU A 449 -17.66 -18.96 8.65
C GLU A 449 -19.01 -18.38 9.09
N HIS A 450 -19.61 -17.51 8.27
CA HIS A 450 -20.95 -17.03 8.52
C HIS A 450 -21.99 -18.10 8.17
N THR A 451 -23.05 -18.18 8.97
CA THR A 451 -24.17 -19.11 8.75
C THR A 451 -25.35 -18.43 8.06
N GLY A 452 -25.29 -17.10 7.92
CA GLY A 452 -26.31 -16.28 7.27
C GLY A 452 -25.74 -15.36 6.19
N ARG A 453 -26.63 -14.55 5.61
CA ARG A 453 -26.30 -13.58 4.56
C ARG A 453 -25.30 -12.55 5.08
N VAL A 454 -24.18 -12.37 4.38
CA VAL A 454 -23.21 -11.32 4.69
C VAL A 454 -23.79 -9.97 4.26
N PHE A 455 -24.01 -9.05 5.19
CA PHE A 455 -24.62 -7.75 4.89
C PHE A 455 -23.60 -6.66 4.62
N ARG A 456 -22.52 -6.61 5.39
CA ARG A 456 -21.46 -5.62 5.22
C ARG A 456 -20.11 -6.23 5.56
N LEU A 457 -19.09 -5.71 4.90
CA LEU A 457 -17.71 -5.95 5.26
C LEU A 457 -16.90 -4.67 5.05
N GLN A 458 -15.85 -4.53 5.84
CA GLN A 458 -14.77 -3.59 5.64
C GLN A 458 -13.48 -4.38 5.86
N PHE A 459 -12.42 -4.02 5.14
CA PHE A 459 -11.13 -4.66 5.33
C PHE A 459 -10.01 -3.64 5.18
N ASP A 460 -8.86 -3.99 5.74
CA ASP A 460 -7.58 -3.33 5.58
C ASP A 460 -6.53 -4.37 5.18
N GLU A 461 -5.27 -3.98 5.10
CA GLU A 461 -4.16 -4.86 4.72
C GLU A 461 -4.00 -6.09 5.63
N PHE A 462 -4.49 -6.04 6.86
CA PHE A 462 -4.25 -7.04 7.89
C PHE A 462 -5.49 -7.85 8.24
N GLN A 463 -6.69 -7.32 8.06
CA GLN A 463 -7.90 -7.97 8.54
C GLN A 463 -9.14 -7.66 7.71
N ILE A 464 -10.16 -8.52 7.86
CA ILE A 464 -11.52 -8.27 7.42
C ILE A 464 -12.41 -8.17 8.66
N VAL A 465 -13.34 -7.22 8.69
CA VAL A 465 -14.45 -7.19 9.64
C VAL A 465 -15.74 -7.34 8.84
N SER A 466 -16.49 -8.41 9.08
CA SER A 466 -17.73 -8.73 8.38
C SER A 466 -18.91 -8.85 9.34
N SER A 467 -20.09 -8.45 8.88
CA SER A 467 -21.34 -8.58 9.61
C SER A 467 -22.38 -9.35 8.80
N SER A 468 -23.23 -10.07 9.49
CA SER A 468 -24.17 -11.01 8.89
C SER A 468 -25.57 -10.94 9.51
N HIS A 469 -26.51 -11.57 8.83
CA HIS A 469 -27.86 -11.83 9.32
C HIS A 469 -27.88 -12.78 10.54
N ASP A 470 -26.83 -13.57 10.74
CA ASP A 470 -26.69 -14.47 11.90
C ASP A 470 -26.45 -13.76 13.24
N ASP A 471 -26.50 -12.42 13.26
CA ASP A 471 -26.27 -11.55 14.43
C ASP A 471 -24.82 -11.51 14.92
N THR A 472 -23.88 -11.91 14.08
CA THR A 472 -22.45 -11.89 14.40
C THR A 472 -21.68 -10.84 13.62
N ILE A 473 -20.65 -10.30 14.28
CA ILE A 473 -19.55 -9.59 13.65
C ILE A 473 -18.32 -10.50 13.76
N LEU A 474 -17.73 -10.83 12.63
CA LEU A 474 -16.50 -11.64 12.54
C LEU A 474 -15.32 -10.74 12.22
N ILE A 475 -14.23 -10.90 12.96
CA ILE A 475 -12.95 -10.25 12.72
C ILE A 475 -11.97 -11.33 12.28
N TRP A 476 -11.48 -11.21 11.06
CA TRP A 476 -10.57 -12.13 10.39
C TRP A 476 -9.18 -11.50 10.38
N ASP A 477 -8.28 -11.88 11.30
CA ASP A 477 -6.93 -11.32 11.39
C ASP A 477 -5.91 -12.20 10.65
N PHE A 478 -5.24 -11.64 9.65
CA PHE A 478 -4.20 -12.30 8.84
C PHE A 478 -2.78 -12.01 9.33
N LEU A 479 -2.60 -11.16 10.35
CA LEU A 479 -1.28 -10.78 10.87
C LEU A 479 -0.71 -11.83 11.84
N ASN A 480 -1.48 -12.24 12.83
CA ASN A 480 -0.99 -13.06 13.96
C ASN A 480 -1.09 -14.57 13.74
N CYS A 481 -1.06 -15.03 12.49
CA CYS A 481 -1.18 -16.45 12.19
C CYS A 481 0.13 -17.18 12.53
N THR A 482 0.06 -18.15 13.45
CA THR A 482 1.15 -19.10 13.59
C THR A 482 1.17 -20.02 12.37
N PRO A 483 2.34 -20.37 11.81
CA PRO A 483 2.41 -21.44 10.83
C PRO A 483 1.92 -22.73 11.51
N PRO A 484 1.21 -23.63 10.78
CA PRO A 484 0.84 -24.92 11.33
C PRO A 484 2.13 -25.59 11.79
N GLU A 485 2.14 -26.06 13.05
CA GLU A 485 3.22 -26.89 13.57
C GLU A 485 3.47 -28.00 12.56
N GLY A 486 4.63 -27.95 11.91
CA GLY A 486 5.08 -29.06 11.10
C GLY A 486 5.08 -30.29 12.00
N THR A 487 4.47 -31.36 11.53
CA THR A 487 4.53 -32.69 12.15
C THR A 487 5.93 -32.93 12.76
N PRO A 488 6.04 -33.45 14.00
CA PRO A 488 7.29 -33.53 14.76
C PRO A 488 8.40 -34.41 14.12
N GLN A 489 8.20 -34.91 12.90
CA GLN A 489 9.20 -35.62 12.12
C GLN A 489 10.08 -34.72 11.23
N GLN A 490 9.72 -33.47 10.95
CA GLN A 490 10.59 -32.57 10.15
C GLN A 490 11.62 -31.78 10.98
N GLN A 491 11.42 -31.63 12.29
CA GLN A 491 12.41 -31.01 13.18
C GLN A 491 13.59 -31.94 13.53
N GLN A 492 13.39 -33.27 13.49
CA GLN A 492 14.49 -34.22 13.72
C GLN A 492 15.47 -34.31 12.52
N ASN A 493 15.00 -34.11 11.29
CA ASN A 493 15.89 -34.15 10.12
C ASN A 493 16.75 -32.88 9.97
N MET A 494 16.30 -31.72 10.47
CA MET A 494 17.15 -30.50 10.46
C MET A 494 18.21 -30.48 11.55
N GLN A 495 18.00 -31.17 12.68
CA GLN A 495 19.01 -31.24 13.76
C GLN A 495 20.13 -32.27 13.50
N GLN A 496 19.91 -33.27 12.63
CA GLN A 496 20.97 -34.19 12.22
C GLN A 496 21.88 -33.64 11.10
N LEU A 497 21.41 -32.68 10.30
CA LEU A 497 22.20 -32.02 9.26
C LEU A 497 23.08 -30.87 9.80
N SER A 498 22.78 -30.32 10.99
CA SER A 498 23.60 -29.28 11.63
C SER A 498 24.73 -29.81 12.54
N ALA A 499 24.88 -31.14 12.67
CA ALA A 499 25.86 -31.78 13.56
C ALA A 499 27.06 -32.40 12.81
N ARG A 500 27.42 -31.88 11.63
CA ARG A 500 28.74 -32.15 11.01
C ARG A 500 29.51 -30.85 10.90
N SER A 501 30.28 -30.56 11.96
CA SER A 501 31.37 -29.60 11.91
C SER A 501 32.47 -30.10 10.95
N PRO A 502 33.06 -29.23 10.12
CA PRO A 502 34.30 -29.55 9.44
C PRO A 502 35.47 -29.41 10.42
N THR A 503 36.24 -30.48 10.59
CA THR A 503 37.52 -30.47 11.30
C THR A 503 38.53 -29.57 10.56
N PRO A 504 39.40 -28.83 11.26
CA PRO A 504 40.51 -28.13 10.63
C PRO A 504 41.61 -29.15 10.30
N PHE A 505 42.04 -29.17 9.04
CA PHE A 505 43.23 -29.92 8.60
C PHE A 505 44.51 -29.16 9.00
N GLU A 506 45.49 -29.94 9.47
CA GLU A 506 46.92 -29.66 9.46
C GLU A 506 47.46 -29.33 8.06
#